data_AF-A0A6A6XCU8-F1
#
_entry.id   AF-A0A6A6XCU8-F1
#
_cell.length_a   1.000
_cell.length_b   1.000
_cell.length_c   1.000
_cell.angle_alpha   90.00
_cell.angle_beta   90.00
_cell.angle_gamma   90.00
#
_symmetry.space_group_name_H-M   'P 1'
#
loop_
_entity.id
_entity.type
_entity.pdbx_description
1 polymer ?
#
loop_
_entity_poly.entity_id
_entity_poly.type
_entity_poly.pdbx_seq_one_letter_code
_entity_poly.pdbx_strand_id
1 'polypeptide(L)'
;MHFSTVFAILLSGLTMSVADNIVVTEGEDAYGGGTFEVCFTEGHGYKFCTGVLSGAWETSVQSPASVGTGYYVSIKDGVVYTTSDNGCNYHAHCALDWNDDTGDSRCELITDSPNC
;
A
#
# COMPACT_ATOMS: atom_id res chain seq x y z
N MET A 1 51.25 -18.76 -0.03
CA MET A 1 49.89 -19.26 0.29
C MET A 1 49.12 -18.04 0.77
N HIS A 2 48.39 -17.31 -0.08
CA HIS A 2 46.94 -17.50 -0.34
C HIS A 2 46.20 -17.83 0.97
N PHE A 3 45.29 -17.02 1.51
CA PHE A 3 44.07 -16.51 0.88
C PHE A 3 43.58 -15.19 1.52
N SER A 4 43.10 -14.28 0.68
CA SER A 4 42.27 -13.13 1.04
C SER A 4 40.98 -13.58 1.71
N THR A 5 40.66 -12.99 2.86
CA THR A 5 39.32 -13.11 3.46
C THR A 5 38.43 -12.05 2.83
N VAL A 6 37.63 -12.47 1.85
CA VAL A 6 36.54 -11.68 1.28
C VAL A 6 35.48 -11.53 2.37
N PHE A 7 35.28 -10.31 2.84
CA PHE A 7 34.16 -9.97 3.71
C PHE A 7 32.90 -10.05 2.85
N ALA A 8 32.11 -11.11 3.04
CA ALA A 8 30.83 -11.28 2.38
C ALA A 8 29.91 -10.16 2.84
N ILE A 9 29.65 -9.20 1.96
CA ILE A 9 28.54 -8.26 2.11
C ILE A 9 27.29 -9.11 1.94
N LEU A 10 26.66 -9.46 3.06
CA LEU A 10 25.27 -9.90 3.10
C LEU A 10 24.42 -8.72 2.61
N LEU A 11 24.27 -8.60 1.29
CA LEU A 11 23.09 -7.95 0.72
C LEU A 11 21.93 -8.85 1.11
N SER A 12 21.33 -8.54 2.26
CA SER A 12 19.97 -8.93 2.57
C SER A 12 19.12 -8.42 1.41
N GLY A 13 18.84 -9.31 0.46
CA GLY A 13 17.83 -9.09 -0.56
C GLY A 13 16.52 -8.89 0.18
N LEU A 14 16.20 -7.64 0.48
CA LEU A 14 14.82 -7.20 0.61
C LEU A 14 14.22 -7.47 -0.77
N THR A 15 13.70 -8.68 -0.97
CA THR A 15 12.66 -8.90 -1.96
C THR A 15 11.49 -8.07 -1.45
N MET A 16 11.47 -6.81 -1.88
CA MET A 16 10.41 -5.87 -1.56
C MET A 16 9.21 -6.41 -2.31
N SER A 17 8.37 -7.13 -1.59
CA SER A 17 7.17 -7.69 -2.18
C SER A 17 6.25 -6.55 -2.58
N VAL A 18 5.77 -6.65 -3.81
CA VAL A 18 4.79 -5.75 -4.39
C VAL A 18 3.44 -6.15 -3.78
N ALA A 19 2.70 -5.19 -3.22
CA ALA A 19 1.38 -5.47 -2.68
C ALA A 19 0.44 -5.94 -3.80
N ASP A 20 -0.36 -6.98 -3.53
CA ASP A 20 -1.28 -7.55 -4.52
C ASP A 20 -2.66 -6.89 -4.47
N ASN A 21 -3.08 -6.43 -3.29
CA ASN A 21 -4.42 -5.87 -3.10
C ASN A 21 -4.41 -4.68 -2.14
N ILE A 22 -5.38 -3.80 -2.32
CA ILE A 22 -5.73 -2.74 -1.37
C ILE A 22 -7.06 -3.07 -0.74
N VAL A 23 -7.16 -2.82 0.57
CA VAL A 23 -8.40 -2.83 1.33
C VAL A 23 -8.55 -1.48 2.00
N VAL A 24 -9.70 -0.86 1.83
CA VAL A 24 -10.12 0.38 2.51
C VAL A 24 -11.25 0.01 3.45
N THR A 25 -11.01 0.19 4.73
CA THR A 25 -12.02 0.00 5.78
C THR A 25 -12.52 1.37 6.21
N GLU A 26 -13.82 1.58 6.13
CA GLU A 26 -14.46 2.81 6.62
C GLU A 26 -15.08 2.57 8.00
N GLY A 27 -15.13 3.61 8.81
CA GLY A 27 -15.70 3.55 10.15
C GLY A 27 -16.12 4.92 10.67
N GLU A 28 -16.59 4.96 11.90
CA GLU A 28 -16.95 6.19 12.60
C GLU A 28 -16.14 6.32 13.89
N ASP A 29 -15.67 7.53 14.19
CA ASP A 29 -15.03 7.84 15.47
C ASP A 29 -16.05 7.93 16.61
N ALA A 30 -15.55 8.11 17.83
CA ALA A 30 -16.37 8.20 19.05
C ALA A 30 -17.36 9.38 19.08
N TYR A 31 -17.25 10.32 18.14
CA TYR A 31 -18.09 11.51 18.00
C TYR A 31 -18.99 11.48 16.75
N GLY A 32 -19.00 10.36 16.01
CA GLY A 32 -19.77 10.20 14.77
C GLY A 32 -19.12 10.85 13.55
N GLY A 33 -17.82 11.16 13.62
CA GLY A 33 -17.03 11.60 12.47
C GLY A 33 -16.55 10.41 11.64
N GLY A 34 -16.60 10.51 10.31
CA GLY A 34 -16.09 9.47 9.42
C GLY A 34 -14.59 9.25 9.59
N THR A 35 -14.16 8.00 9.51
CA THR A 35 -12.77 7.55 9.55
C THR A 35 -12.53 6.48 8.50
N PHE A 36 -11.28 6.29 8.13
CA PHE A 36 -10.89 5.22 7.23
C PHE A 36 -9.47 4.73 7.52
N GLU A 37 -9.20 3.50 7.12
CA GLU A 37 -7.89 2.87 7.16
C GLU A 37 -7.64 2.17 5.83
N VAL A 38 -6.44 2.33 5.28
CA VAL A 38 -6.08 1.72 3.99
C VAL A 38 -4.91 0.78 4.18
N CYS A 39 -5.11 -0.47 3.81
CA CYS A 39 -4.16 -1.53 3.99
C CYS A 39 -3.75 -2.13 2.64
N PHE A 40 -2.45 -2.27 2.44
CA PHE A 40 -1.87 -3.12 1.42
C PHE A 40 -1.79 -4.53 1.97
N THR A 41 -2.32 -5.50 1.23
CA THR A 41 -2.24 -6.91 1.59
C THR A 41 -1.46 -7.67 0.53
N GLU A 42 -0.44 -8.39 0.98
CA GLU A 42 0.34 -9.32 0.17
C GLU A 42 -0.22 -10.74 0.32
N GLY A 43 -0.20 -11.56 -0.73
CA GLY A 43 -0.68 -12.95 -0.76
C GLY A 43 -0.12 -13.91 0.32
N HIS A 44 0.80 -13.43 1.17
CA HIS A 44 1.32 -14.14 2.34
C HIS A 44 0.80 -13.61 3.70
N GLY A 45 -0.22 -12.75 3.72
CA GLY A 45 -0.88 -12.28 4.93
C GLY A 45 -0.19 -11.10 5.63
N TYR A 46 0.86 -10.54 5.03
CA TYR A 46 1.44 -9.29 5.50
C TYR A 46 0.53 -8.12 5.12
N LYS A 47 0.25 -7.26 6.11
CA LYS A 47 -0.54 -6.05 5.93
C LYS A 47 0.27 -4.82 6.35
N PHE A 48 0.32 -3.83 5.50
CA PHE A 48 0.84 -2.49 5.81
C PHE A 48 -0.32 -1.52 5.68
N CYS A 49 -0.60 -0.73 6.71
CA CYS A 49 -1.76 0.15 6.71
C CYS A 49 -1.34 1.60 6.94
N THR A 50 -2.08 2.53 6.32
CA THR A 50 -2.20 3.88 6.86
C THR A 50 -2.69 3.72 8.30
N GLY A 51 -2.30 4.59 9.23
CA GLY A 51 -3.06 4.65 10.49
C GLY A 51 -4.54 4.96 10.20
N VAL A 52 -5.39 4.93 11.23
CA VAL A 52 -6.77 5.43 11.09
C VAL A 52 -6.72 6.93 10.81
N LEU A 53 -7.25 7.32 9.67
CA LEU A 53 -7.35 8.71 9.20
C LEU A 53 -8.79 9.20 9.35
N SER A 54 -8.96 10.50 9.58
CA SER A 54 -10.28 11.14 9.64
C SER A 54 -10.76 11.57 8.26
N GLY A 55 -12.07 11.54 8.06
CA GLY A 55 -12.76 11.98 6.85
C GLY A 55 -13.22 10.83 5.95
N ALA A 56 -13.65 11.17 4.74
CA ALA A 56 -14.00 10.20 3.71
C ALA A 56 -12.77 9.90 2.84
N TRP A 57 -12.50 8.61 2.60
CA TRP A 57 -11.35 8.12 1.85
C TRP A 57 -11.14 8.87 0.53
N GLU A 58 -12.18 8.98 -0.30
CA GLU A 58 -12.16 9.64 -1.62
C GLU A 58 -11.64 11.08 -1.59
N THR A 59 -11.92 11.79 -0.49
CA THR A 59 -11.58 13.20 -0.34
C THR A 59 -10.27 13.41 0.42
N SER A 60 -9.94 12.53 1.37
CA SER A 60 -8.80 12.70 2.26
C SER A 60 -7.47 12.31 1.59
N VAL A 61 -7.49 11.50 0.53
CA VAL A 61 -6.27 10.90 -0.05
C VAL A 61 -5.98 11.39 -1.47
N GLN A 62 -6.38 12.63 -1.75
CA GLN A 62 -5.97 13.37 -2.95
C GLN A 62 -4.46 13.64 -2.98
N SER A 63 -3.82 13.71 -1.82
CA SER A 63 -2.36 13.73 -1.67
C SER A 63 -1.86 12.34 -1.25
N PRO A 64 -0.65 11.91 -1.66
CA PRO A 64 -0.10 10.62 -1.28
C PRO A 64 -0.04 10.44 0.25
N ALA A 65 -0.83 9.50 0.77
CA ALA A 65 -0.82 9.08 2.16
C ALA A 65 0.13 7.89 2.31
N SER A 66 0.96 7.89 3.36
CA SER A 66 1.89 6.78 3.60
C SER A 66 1.15 5.57 4.19
N VAL A 67 1.33 4.42 3.55
CA VAL A 67 0.78 3.11 3.95
C VAL A 67 1.84 2.29 4.74
N GLY A 68 3.02 2.86 4.96
CA GLY A 68 4.16 2.23 5.62
C GLY A 68 5.22 1.69 4.64
N THR A 69 6.44 1.44 5.15
CA THR A 69 7.53 0.79 4.40
C THR A 69 7.87 1.48 3.06
N GLY A 70 7.69 2.80 2.97
CA GLY A 70 7.97 3.57 1.75
C GLY A 70 6.87 3.49 0.68
N TYR A 71 5.73 2.86 0.99
CA TYR A 71 4.57 2.83 0.10
C TYR A 71 3.63 3.99 0.38
N TYR A 72 3.04 4.49 -0.71
CA TYR A 72 2.10 5.60 -0.69
C TYR A 72 0.88 5.27 -1.53
N VAL A 73 -0.25 5.83 -1.13
CA VAL A 73 -1.52 5.70 -1.83
C VAL A 73 -2.15 7.07 -2.08
N SER A 74 -2.75 7.25 -3.24
CA SER A 74 -3.51 8.46 -3.59
C SER A 74 -4.71 8.08 -4.44
N ILE A 75 -5.70 8.98 -4.52
CA ILE A 75 -6.86 8.82 -5.38
C ILE A 75 -6.86 9.92 -6.41
N LYS A 76 -7.10 9.54 -7.65
CA LYS A 76 -7.31 10.48 -8.74
C LYS A 76 -8.34 9.92 -9.71
N ASP A 77 -9.34 10.73 -10.03
CA ASP A 77 -10.39 10.39 -11.00
C ASP A 77 -11.11 9.05 -10.70
N GLY A 78 -11.32 8.73 -9.42
CA GLY A 78 -11.96 7.48 -8.98
C GLY A 78 -11.06 6.23 -9.06
N VAL A 79 -9.78 6.40 -9.42
CA VAL A 79 -8.78 5.34 -9.46
C VAL A 79 -7.80 5.54 -8.31
N VAL A 80 -7.50 4.45 -7.62
CA VAL A 80 -6.45 4.42 -6.60
C VAL A 80 -5.12 4.20 -7.28
N TYR A 81 -4.14 5.02 -6.92
CA TYR A 81 -2.77 4.92 -7.38
C TYR A 81 -1.86 4.63 -6.20
N THR A 82 -0.95 3.70 -6.42
CA THR A 82 0.07 3.31 -5.45
C THR A 82 1.44 3.56 -6.03
N THR A 83 2.32 4.09 -5.20
CA THR A 83 3.70 4.35 -5.55
C THR A 83 4.61 3.89 -4.42
N SER A 84 5.89 3.72 -4.73
CA SER A 84 6.91 3.47 -3.71
C SER A 84 8.14 4.34 -3.92
N ASP A 85 8.69 4.84 -2.82
CA ASP A 85 9.96 5.58 -2.79
C ASP A 85 11.17 4.68 -2.47
N ASN A 86 10.95 3.37 -2.37
CA ASN A 86 11.94 2.35 -2.01
C ASN A 86 13.02 2.09 -3.08
N GLY A 87 13.15 2.96 -4.09
CA GLY A 87 14.17 2.90 -5.14
C GLY A 87 13.80 2.07 -6.37
N CYS A 88 12.63 1.41 -6.38
CA CYS A 88 12.19 0.61 -7.52
C CYS A 88 11.37 1.38 -8.57
N ASN A 89 10.85 2.58 -8.28
CA ASN A 89 9.84 3.25 -9.13
C ASN A 89 8.58 2.39 -9.34
N TYR A 90 8.21 1.61 -8.33
CA TYR A 90 6.96 0.86 -8.33
C TYR A 90 5.76 1.80 -8.52
N HIS A 91 4.90 1.46 -9.47
CA HIS A 91 3.63 2.12 -9.72
C HIS A 91 2.58 1.05 -10.03
N ALA A 92 1.45 1.12 -9.35
CA ALA A 92 0.28 0.33 -9.68
C ALA A 92 -0.98 1.14 -9.46
N HIS A 93 -2.06 0.72 -10.10
CA HIS A 93 -3.37 1.33 -9.91
C HIS A 93 -4.47 0.28 -9.78
N CYS A 94 -5.61 0.71 -9.28
CA CYS A 94 -6.80 -0.13 -9.25
C CYS A 94 -8.07 0.72 -9.14
N ALA A 95 -9.21 0.15 -9.55
CA ALA A 95 -10.52 0.68 -9.24
C ALA A 95 -11.05 -0.05 -8.00
N LEU A 96 -11.50 0.70 -6.99
CA LEU A 96 -12.12 0.12 -5.82
C LEU A 96 -13.50 -0.41 -6.16
N ASP A 97 -13.81 -1.58 -5.63
CA ASP A 97 -15.15 -2.15 -5.64
C ASP A 97 -15.64 -2.30 -4.20
N TRP A 98 -16.88 -1.89 -3.97
CA TRP A 98 -17.52 -1.99 -2.66
C TRP A 98 -18.00 -3.42 -2.44
N ASN A 99 -17.63 -4.02 -1.31
CA ASN A 99 -18.16 -5.32 -0.92
C ASN A 99 -19.17 -5.19 0.22
N ASP A 100 -20.45 -5.35 -0.13
CA ASP A 100 -21.57 -5.35 0.82
C ASP A 100 -21.44 -6.43 1.92
N ASP A 101 -20.79 -7.56 1.63
CA ASP A 101 -20.68 -8.66 2.58
C ASP A 101 -19.71 -8.38 3.73
N THR A 102 -18.67 -7.57 3.48
CA THR A 102 -17.60 -7.27 4.44
C THR A 102 -17.60 -5.82 4.91
N GLY A 103 -18.35 -4.94 4.23
CA GLY A 103 -18.39 -3.51 4.55
C GLY A 103 -17.08 -2.80 4.27
N ASP A 104 -16.27 -3.33 3.35
CA ASP A 104 -15.00 -2.75 2.93
C ASP A 104 -14.99 -2.50 1.42
N SER A 105 -14.15 -1.56 1.00
CA SER A 105 -13.81 -1.39 -0.42
C SER A 105 -12.49 -2.08 -0.70
N ARG A 106 -12.40 -2.85 -1.78
CA ARG A 106 -11.17 -3.57 -2.13
C ARG A 106 -10.87 -3.52 -3.61
N CYS A 107 -9.62 -3.75 -3.94
CA CYS A 107 -9.21 -3.91 -5.32
C CYS A 107 -7.95 -4.77 -5.43
N GLU A 108 -7.80 -5.44 -6.57
CA GLU A 108 -6.56 -6.06 -6.99
C GLU A 108 -5.71 -5.02 -7.73
N LEU A 109 -4.42 -4.96 -7.40
CA LEU A 109 -3.50 -3.98 -7.97
C LEU A 109 -3.04 -4.39 -9.36
N ILE A 110 -3.16 -3.47 -10.31
CA ILE A 110 -2.63 -3.61 -11.67
C ILE A 110 -1.30 -2.87 -11.71
N THR A 111 -0.20 -3.63 -11.73
CA THR A 111 1.15 -3.09 -11.77
C THR A 111 1.47 -2.47 -13.14
N ASP A 112 1.67 -1.14 -13.17
CA ASP A 112 1.98 -0.38 -14.38
C ASP A 112 3.45 -0.40 -14.74
N SER A 113 4.30 -0.37 -13.72
CA SER A 113 5.76 -0.44 -13.85
C SER A 113 6.25 -1.49 -12.87
N PRO A 114 6.57 -2.70 -13.35
CA PRO A 114 6.94 -3.79 -12.48
C PRO A 114 8.29 -3.59 -11.83
N ASN A 115 9.22 -2.80 -12.41
CA ASN A 115 10.54 -2.52 -11.82
C ASN A 115 10.34 -2.27 -10.31
N CYS A 116 10.65 -3.14 -9.34
CA CYS A 116 11.43 -4.37 -9.25
C CYS A 116 10.93 -5.60 -10.09
#